data_AF-A0AAW7YWE9-F1
#
_entry.id   AF-A0AAW7YWE9-F1
#
_cell.length_a   1.000
_cell.length_b   1.000
_cell.length_c   1.000
_cell.angle_alpha   90.00
_cell.angle_beta   90.00
_cell.angle_gamma   90.00
#
_symmetry.space_group_name_H-M   'P 1'
#
loop_
_entity.id
_entity.type
_entity.pdbx_description
1 polymer ?
#
loop_
_entity_poly.entity_id
_entity_poly.type
_entity_poly.pdbx_seq_one_letter_code
_entity_poly.pdbx_strand_id
1 'polypeptide(L)'
;NQSFFEMLGEYILDGFNVSVIVGAMLIGYIAIIALINGLVSGGFSLASGGAIKWDFQNLIGFVFAPFAFLAGVTWNDAVQSGSV
;
A
#
# COMPACT_ATOMS: atom_id res chain seq x y z
N ASN A 1 28.24 -13.19 -35.28
CA ASN A 1 28.36 -11.96 -34.45
C ASN A 1 27.02 -11.30 -34.14
N GLN A 2 25.90 -12.02 -34.05
CA GLN A 2 24.57 -11.47 -33.68
C GLN A 2 24.30 -11.51 -32.16
N SER A 3 25.34 -11.48 -31.34
CA SER A 3 25.23 -12.01 -29.97
C SER A 3 25.12 -10.96 -28.87
N PHE A 4 25.63 -9.74 -29.05
CA PHE A 4 25.70 -8.80 -27.93
C PHE A 4 24.52 -7.82 -27.93
N PHE A 5 24.27 -7.15 -29.05
CA PHE A 5 23.20 -6.16 -29.16
C PHE A 5 21.80 -6.79 -29.12
N GLU A 6 21.66 -8.01 -29.64
CA GLU A 6 20.38 -8.73 -29.62
C GLU A 6 20.04 -9.20 -28.21
N MET A 7 21.02 -9.78 -27.49
CA MET A 7 20.86 -10.13 -26.07
C MET A 7 20.58 -8.89 -25.21
N LEU A 8 21.31 -7.78 -25.42
CA LEU A 8 21.03 -6.53 -24.70
C LEU A 8 19.63 -5.98 -25.00
N GLY A 9 19.20 -6.04 -26.26
CA GLY A 9 17.86 -5.61 -26.66
C GLY A 9 16.76 -6.41 -25.96
N GLU A 10 16.92 -7.74 -25.90
CA GLU A 10 15.97 -8.64 -25.24
C GLU A 10 15.88 -8.37 -23.73
N TYR A 11 17.02 -8.19 -23.03
CA TYR A 11 17.02 -7.83 -21.61
C TYR A 11 16.43 -6.46 -21.32
N ILE A 12 16.65 -5.47 -22.20
CA ILE A 12 16.06 -4.13 -22.05
C ILE A 12 14.54 -4.21 -22.22
N LEU A 13 14.04 -4.98 -23.17
CA LEU A 13 12.60 -5.16 -23.39
C LEU A 13 11.94 -5.92 -22.24
N ASP A 14 12.56 -6.98 -21.73
CA ASP A 14 12.08 -7.70 -20.55
C ASP A 14 12.04 -6.81 -19.31
N GLY A 15 13.11 -6.05 -19.05
CA GLY A 15 13.18 -5.09 -17.94
C GLY A 15 12.13 -3.98 -18.07
N PHE A 16 11.87 -3.50 -19.29
CA PHE A 16 10.83 -2.51 -19.56
C PHE A 16 9.44 -3.06 -19.23
N ASN A 17 9.11 -4.26 -19.70
CA ASN A 17 7.82 -4.90 -19.42
C ASN A 17 7.61 -5.08 -17.91
N VAL A 18 8.60 -5.58 -17.19
CA VAL A 18 8.53 -5.74 -15.73
C VAL A 18 8.33 -4.38 -15.05
N SER A 19 9.06 -3.35 -15.47
CA SER A 19 8.95 -2.00 -14.89
C SER A 19 7.55 -1.40 -15.08
N VAL A 20 6.96 -1.57 -16.27
CA VAL A 20 5.59 -1.11 -16.56
C VAL A 20 4.57 -1.89 -15.74
N ILE A 21 4.72 -3.21 -15.63
CA ILE A 21 3.82 -4.06 -14.85
C ILE A 21 3.86 -3.67 -13.37
N VAL A 22 5.04 -3.47 -12.78
CA VAL A 22 5.18 -3.04 -11.39
C VAL A 22 4.60 -1.64 -11.19
N GLY A 23 4.87 -0.70 -12.11
CA GLY A 23 4.28 0.63 -12.07
C GLY A 23 2.74 0.60 -12.08
N ALA A 24 2.15 -0.21 -12.96
CA ALA A 24 0.70 -0.39 -13.02
C ALA A 24 0.15 -1.06 -11.75
N MET A 25 0.84 -2.05 -11.19
CA MET A 25 0.44 -2.72 -9.94
C MET A 25 0.43 -1.76 -8.76
N LEU A 26 1.46 -0.91 -8.62
CA LEU A 26 1.53 0.06 -7.53
C LEU A 26 0.39 1.09 -7.60
N ILE A 27 0.07 1.57 -8.80
CA ILE A 27 -1.07 2.48 -9.02
C ILE A 27 -2.38 1.80 -8.64
N GLY A 28 -2.59 0.57 -9.08
CA GLY A 28 -3.80 -0.21 -8.75
C GLY A 28 -3.94 -0.45 -7.25
N TYR A 29 -2.84 -0.78 -6.58
CA TYR A 29 -2.83 -1.01 -5.14
C TYR A 29 -3.21 0.24 -4.35
N ILE A 30 -2.59 1.39 -4.65
CA ILE A 30 -2.89 2.67 -4.01
C ILE A 30 -4.35 3.08 -4.27
N ALA A 31 -4.86 2.89 -5.49
CA ALA A 31 -6.23 3.21 -5.85
C ALA A 31 -7.26 2.39 -5.06
N ILE A 32 -7.00 1.08 -4.86
CA ILE A 32 -7.87 0.21 -4.07
C ILE A 32 -7.85 0.63 -2.59
N ILE A 33 -6.68 0.93 -2.03
CA ILE A 33 -6.57 1.43 -0.64
C ILE A 33 -7.36 2.73 -0.48
N ALA A 34 -7.19 3.68 -1.40
CA ALA A 34 -7.91 4.96 -1.36
C ALA A 34 -9.43 4.77 -1.46
N LEU A 35 -9.89 3.83 -2.28
CA LEU A 35 -11.30 3.50 -2.41
C LEU A 35 -11.86 2.88 -1.12
N ILE A 36 -11.14 1.92 -0.51
CA ILE A 36 -11.55 1.30 0.75
C ILE A 36 -11.57 2.35 1.88
N ASN A 37 -10.54 3.19 2.00
CA ASN A 37 -10.49 4.28 2.96
C ASN A 37 -11.67 5.25 2.75
N GLY A 38 -11.98 5.60 1.50
CA GLY A 38 -13.14 6.44 1.17
C GLY A 38 -14.48 5.82 1.57
N LEU A 39 -14.67 4.52 1.31
CA LEU A 39 -15.89 3.80 1.69
C LEU A 39 -16.03 3.65 3.21
N VAL A 40 -14.95 3.29 3.89
CA VAL A 40 -14.93 3.10 5.35
C VAL A 40 -15.09 4.45 6.04
N SER A 41 -14.29 5.45 5.70
CA SER A 41 -14.42 6.80 6.29
C SER A 41 -15.77 7.44 5.98
N GLY A 42 -16.31 7.26 4.78
CA GLY A 42 -17.64 7.73 4.39
C GLY A 42 -18.76 7.06 5.18
N GLY A 43 -18.72 5.72 5.30
CA GLY A 43 -19.70 4.95 6.06
C GLY A 43 -19.62 5.24 7.56
N PHE A 44 -18.42 5.36 8.13
CA PHE A 44 -18.21 5.65 9.55
C PHE A 44 -18.52 7.11 9.90
N SER A 45 -18.26 8.05 9.00
CA SER A 45 -18.64 9.47 9.15
C SER A 45 -20.16 9.63 9.20
N LEU A 46 -20.88 8.89 8.33
CA LEU A 46 -22.34 8.90 8.31
C LEU A 46 -22.94 8.22 9.55
N ALA A 47 -22.34 7.12 10.03
CA ALA A 47 -22.81 6.38 11.21
C ALA A 47 -22.48 7.07 12.56
N SER A 48 -21.40 7.86 12.62
CA SER A 48 -20.95 8.57 13.84
C SER A 48 -21.40 10.02 13.93
N GLY A 49 -22.21 10.50 12.97
CA GLY A 49 -22.71 11.88 12.94
C GLY A 49 -21.61 12.93 12.74
N GLY A 50 -20.48 12.57 12.11
CA GLY A 50 -19.37 13.47 11.80
C GLY A 50 -18.37 13.71 12.93
N ALA A 51 -18.51 13.06 14.10
CA ALA A 51 -17.64 13.30 15.26
C ALA A 51 -16.38 12.42 15.29
N ILE A 52 -16.35 11.29 14.57
CA ILE A 52 -15.27 10.30 14.66
C ILE A 52 -14.80 9.91 13.25
N LYS A 53 -13.64 10.44 12.84
CA LYS A 53 -12.92 9.97 11.64
C LYS A 53 -12.11 8.72 11.99
N TRP A 54 -12.74 7.56 11.94
CA TRP A 54 -12.01 6.29 11.92
C TRP A 54 -11.77 5.89 10.46
N ASP A 55 -10.50 5.81 10.08
CA ASP A 55 -10.07 5.35 8.77
C ASP A 55 -9.63 3.88 8.84
N PHE A 56 -9.69 3.18 7.71
CA PHE A 56 -9.30 1.77 7.61
C PHE A 56 -7.81 1.56 7.95
N GLN A 57 -6.97 2.58 7.75
CA GLN A 57 -5.58 2.62 8.22
C GLN A 57 -5.45 2.44 9.74
N ASN A 58 -6.37 2.97 10.55
CA ASN A 58 -6.34 2.78 12.00
C ASN A 58 -6.78 1.38 12.41
N LEU A 59 -7.70 0.77 11.66
CA LEU A 59 -8.15 -0.60 11.91
C LEU A 59 -7.01 -1.60 11.63
N ILE A 60 -6.34 -1.45 10.49
CA ILE A 60 -5.15 -2.23 10.15
C ILE A 60 -4.03 -1.91 11.14
N GLY A 61 -3.78 -0.64 11.45
CA GLY A 61 -2.79 -0.23 12.45
C GLY A 61 -3.01 -0.87 13.82
N PHE A 62 -4.26 -1.04 14.26
CA PHE A 62 -4.57 -1.73 15.51
C PHE A 62 -4.36 -3.26 15.43
N VAL A 63 -4.72 -3.89 14.30
CA VAL A 63 -4.50 -5.33 14.08
C VAL A 63 -3.00 -5.67 13.99
N PHE A 64 -2.21 -4.80 13.37
CA PHE A 64 -0.77 -4.98 13.18
C PHE A 64 0.09 -4.36 14.28
N ALA A 65 -0.46 -3.51 15.16
CA ALA A 65 0.22 -2.97 16.35
C ALA A 65 0.89 -4.04 17.26
N PRO A 66 0.26 -5.18 17.59
CA PRO A 66 0.92 -6.22 18.38
C PRO A 66 2.12 -6.85 17.65
N PHE A 67 2.08 -6.95 16.32
CA PHE A 67 3.22 -7.41 15.53
C PHE A 67 4.34 -6.35 15.47
N ALA A 68 3.99 -5.06 15.34
CA ALA A 68 4.95 -3.95 15.38
C ALA A 68 5.63 -3.82 16.75
N PHE A 69 4.88 -4.06 17.83
CA PHE A 69 5.41 -4.09 19.19
C PHE A 69 6.41 -5.24 19.40
N LEU A 70 6.12 -6.43 18.86
CA LEU A 70 7.07 -7.57 18.87
C LEU A 70 8.32 -7.32 18.03
N ALA A 71 8.21 -6.51 16.96
CA ALA A 71 9.34 -6.06 16.15
C ALA A 71 10.17 -4.93 16.81
N GLY A 72 9.79 -4.47 18.01
CA GLY A 72 10.54 -3.49 18.79
C GLY A 72 10.10 -2.02 18.62
N VAL A 73 8.96 -1.75 17.99
CA VAL A 73 8.41 -0.40 17.80
C VAL A 73 7.57 0.04 19.00
N THR A 74 7.75 1.27 19.46
CA THR A 74 7.02 1.90 20.58
C THR A 74 5.52 2.01 20.30
N TRP A 75 4.67 1.73 21.30
CA TRP A 75 3.20 1.66 21.16
C TRP A 75 2.56 2.93 20.59
N ASN A 76 3.15 4.09 20.85
CA ASN A 76 2.69 5.38 20.30
C ASN A 76 2.91 5.51 18.79
N ASP A 77 3.91 4.81 18.23
CA ASP A 77 4.21 4.81 16.80
C ASP A 77 3.69 3.55 16.11
N ALA A 78 3.17 2.56 16.84
CA ALA A 78 2.72 1.29 16.28
C ALA A 78 1.46 1.45 15.41
N VAL A 79 0.54 2.35 15.81
CA VAL A 79 -0.67 2.65 15.01
C VAL A 79 -0.29 3.45 13.75
N GLN A 80 0.68 4.35 13.86
CA GLN A 80 1.16 5.16 12.73
C GLN A 80 2.05 4.34 11.78
N SER A 81 2.88 3.45 12.31
CA SER A 81 3.74 2.52 11.54
C SER A 81 2.95 1.34 10.97
N GLY A 82 1.79 1.01 11.52
CA GLY A 82 0.87 0.03 10.92
C GLY A 82 -0.04 0.63 9.84
N SER A 83 0.02 1.95 9.64
CA SER A 83 -0.73 2.67 8.59
C SER A 83 0.05 2.88 7.29
N VAL A 84 1.35 2.54 7.27
CA VAL A 84 2.23 2.60 6.09
C VAL A 84 2.33 1.25 5.38
#